data_AF-A0A0M0JJR6-F1
#
_entry.id   AF-A0A0M0JJR6-F1
#
_cell.length_a   1.000
_cell.length_b   1.000
_cell.length_c   1.000
_cell.angle_alpha   90.00
_cell.angle_beta   90.00
_cell.angle_gamma   90.00
#
_symmetry.space_group_name_H-M   'P 1'
#
loop_
_entity.id
_entity.type
_entity.pdbx_description
1 polymer ?
#
loop_
_entity_poly.entity_id
_entity_poly.type
_entity_poly.pdbx_seq_one_letter_code
_entity_poly.pdbx_strand_id
1 'polypeptide(L)'
;MPSPQSRLSLSVGLDDNWQACSNQSTDEWGQTFGTYHDSAGNPLVNETLFPSMEGMVQHAHELNLTAGWYGNNCLCRETNGDDPKYYVGDVKAIRRFGFDGIKLDACGAHLDVEMYSDLIDGREISLEASPADQKSSEKSTSTSKYPWDNHEGSNGNKVKEVTAQATQAIAKPVLIENCHWGTAKPFAPTATWCPWHVYRTSMDVMSSFASVVRNLQTVVPYADAGLSRPGCWAYPDMLEIGTDYEDSASAQRNAMALKLVKEKMKTQSKMMKALAVDEANMTKALADHEVNGTKLHNLADDEVNLSWQVDQGLSLVEQATHFHAWAIASSPLVLSHDVTDSAISDAVWPLISNPEVLEVNSAWAGHSGSPFYNSNATIDTLRLWNCCEDWQGAKGPPTIPSEQYWYKPLKTDGTRTAVLLMNHGDATSDLSLTFADIPGVKCTTCHVRDIVARKDLGTFTNTYIAQSVESHAASFLMISPEPLADASVRRRGHASKKASAAAVLAAEELLVAQDLR
;
A
#
# COMPACT_ATOMS: atom_id res chain seq x y z
N MET A 1 26.79 -17.72 12.01
CA MET A 1 25.36 -18.06 11.92
C MET A 1 24.59 -16.92 12.58
N PRO A 2 23.47 -16.51 11.97
CA PRO A 2 22.24 -16.74 12.71
C PRO A 2 21.23 -17.47 11.83
N SER A 3 20.86 -18.68 12.25
CA SER A 3 19.46 -19.05 12.19
C SER A 3 19.09 -19.56 13.58
N PRO A 4 18.13 -18.88 14.20
CA PRO A 4 16.91 -19.52 14.61
C PRO A 4 15.83 -19.01 13.64
N GLN A 5 15.13 -19.95 13.01
CA GLN A 5 13.88 -19.76 12.26
C GLN A 5 13.33 -18.33 12.38
N SER A 6 13.41 -17.55 11.29
CA SER A 6 12.66 -16.32 11.13
C SER A 6 11.19 -16.68 11.27
N ARG A 7 10.68 -16.72 12.50
CA ARG A 7 9.25 -16.56 12.72
C ARG A 7 8.96 -15.22 12.09
N LEU A 8 8.10 -15.23 11.06
CA LEU A 8 7.42 -14.01 10.62
C LEU A 8 6.93 -13.34 11.90
N SER A 9 7.56 -12.23 12.30
CA SER A 9 7.08 -11.44 13.42
C SER A 9 5.81 -10.78 12.93
N LEU A 10 4.67 -11.32 13.34
CA LEU A 10 3.39 -10.71 13.06
C LEU A 10 3.33 -9.41 13.85
N SER A 11 3.04 -8.31 13.17
CA SER A 11 2.97 -6.99 13.77
C SER A 11 1.54 -6.50 13.81
N VAL A 12 1.17 -5.81 14.88
CA VAL A 12 -0.03 -4.99 14.96
C VAL A 12 0.39 -3.53 14.91
N GLY A 13 -0.17 -2.76 13.98
CA GLY A 13 0.12 -1.34 13.81
C GLY A 13 -1.00 -0.49 14.37
N LEU A 14 -0.65 0.52 15.16
CA LEU A 14 -1.53 1.64 15.44
C LEU A 14 -1.32 2.69 14.35
N ASP A 15 -2.40 3.07 13.65
CA ASP A 15 -2.40 4.17 12.67
C ASP A 15 -2.86 5.49 13.32
N ASP A 16 -3.26 6.49 12.54
CA ASP A 16 -3.66 7.82 13.03
C ASP A 16 -4.83 7.77 14.05
N ASN A 17 -5.10 8.90 14.70
CA ASN A 17 -6.18 9.15 15.68
C ASN A 17 -5.91 8.72 17.13
N TRP A 18 -4.65 8.46 17.49
CA TRP A 18 -4.26 8.14 18.87
C TRP A 18 -4.00 9.37 19.75
N GLN A 19 -3.71 10.49 19.11
CA GLN A 19 -3.20 11.69 19.73
C GLN A 19 -4.28 12.56 20.37
N ALA A 20 -3.95 13.20 21.49
CA ALA A 20 -4.74 14.30 22.04
C ALA A 20 -4.32 15.59 21.32
N CYS A 21 -5.15 16.06 20.40
CA CYS A 21 -4.86 17.25 19.63
C CYS A 21 -5.31 18.52 20.39
N SER A 22 -4.39 19.44 20.64
CA SER A 22 -4.66 20.74 21.26
C SER A 22 -4.54 21.88 20.26
N ASN A 23 -5.10 23.05 20.57
CA ASN A 23 -5.15 24.22 19.67
C ASN A 23 -5.75 23.90 18.29
N GLN A 24 -6.81 23.09 18.28
CA GLN A 24 -7.44 22.62 17.05
C GLN A 24 -8.07 23.76 16.25
N SER A 25 -7.72 23.85 14.98
CA SER A 25 -8.49 24.56 13.96
C SER A 25 -8.77 23.60 12.82
N THR A 26 -9.99 23.62 12.30
CA THR A 26 -10.39 22.79 11.17
C THR A 26 -10.60 23.69 9.95
N ASP A 27 -10.04 23.31 8.80
CA ASP A 27 -10.32 24.03 7.54
C ASP A 27 -11.69 23.65 6.95
N GLU A 28 -12.04 24.29 5.84
CA GLU A 28 -13.29 24.04 5.12
C GLU A 28 -13.41 22.61 4.54
N TRP A 29 -12.30 21.88 4.46
CA TRP A 29 -12.21 20.50 4.00
C TRP A 29 -12.26 19.48 5.15
N GLY A 30 -12.45 19.94 6.39
CA GLY A 30 -12.49 19.08 7.57
C GLY A 30 -11.10 18.67 8.10
N GLN A 31 -10.02 19.21 7.55
CA GLN A 31 -8.66 18.89 8.00
C GLN A 31 -8.37 19.62 9.30
N THR A 32 -7.91 18.87 10.30
CA THR A 32 -7.65 19.42 11.64
C THR A 32 -6.16 19.68 11.83
N PHE A 33 -5.86 20.94 12.14
CA PHE A 33 -4.53 21.45 12.45
C PHE A 33 -4.47 21.70 13.95
N GLY A 34 -3.32 21.43 14.57
CA GLY A 34 -3.14 21.69 15.99
C GLY A 34 -1.73 21.38 16.46
N THR A 35 -1.61 21.02 17.72
CA THR A 35 -0.37 20.47 18.29
C THR A 35 -0.71 19.24 19.11
N TYR A 36 0.02 18.16 18.83
CA TYR A 36 -0.03 16.95 19.64
C TYR A 36 1.21 16.83 20.52
N HIS A 37 2.07 17.84 20.58
CA HIS A 37 3.18 17.88 21.53
C HIS A 37 2.98 18.92 22.64
N ASP A 38 3.52 18.64 23.82
CA ASP A 38 3.66 19.61 24.89
C ASP A 38 4.84 20.57 24.65
N SER A 39 5.01 21.55 25.55
CA SER A 39 6.10 22.53 25.44
C SER A 39 7.52 21.94 25.49
N ALA A 40 7.68 20.79 26.13
CA ALA A 40 8.94 20.03 26.23
C ALA A 40 9.17 19.11 25.03
N GLY A 41 8.20 19.03 24.12
CA GLY A 41 8.25 18.21 22.92
C GLY A 41 7.72 16.81 23.12
N ASN A 42 7.10 16.46 24.26
CA ASN A 42 6.53 15.12 24.45
C ASN A 42 5.18 15.00 23.73
N PRO A 43 4.90 13.87 23.06
CA PRO A 43 3.62 13.62 22.43
C PRO A 43 2.50 13.44 23.47
N LEU A 44 1.34 14.00 23.16
CA LEU A 44 0.11 14.00 23.94
C LEU A 44 -0.79 12.87 23.43
N VAL A 45 -1.06 11.89 24.29
CA VAL A 45 -1.91 10.75 23.96
C VAL A 45 -3.35 11.04 24.37
N ASN A 46 -4.33 10.62 23.57
CA ASN A 46 -5.72 10.61 23.98
C ASN A 46 -5.97 9.47 24.96
N GLU A 47 -5.81 9.74 26.25
CA GLU A 47 -5.96 8.74 27.33
C GLU A 47 -7.40 8.21 27.49
N THR A 48 -8.39 8.83 26.85
CA THR A 48 -9.75 8.26 26.80
C THR A 48 -9.81 7.05 25.86
N LEU A 49 -9.12 7.14 24.73
CA LEU A 49 -9.04 6.06 23.74
C LEU A 49 -7.93 5.06 24.07
N PHE A 50 -6.80 5.57 24.55
CA PHE A 50 -5.60 4.81 24.89
C PHE A 50 -5.19 5.06 26.35
N PRO A 51 -5.89 4.48 27.34
CA PRO A 51 -5.60 4.67 28.75
C PRO A 51 -4.18 4.27 29.17
N SER A 52 -3.54 3.38 28.40
CA SER A 52 -2.13 3.02 28.56
C SER A 52 -1.54 2.49 27.25
N MET A 53 -0.73 3.30 26.58
CA MET A 53 0.03 2.87 25.39
C MET A 53 1.03 1.77 25.74
N GLU A 54 1.73 1.89 26.88
CA GLU A 54 2.65 0.86 27.39
C GLU A 54 1.93 -0.46 27.66
N GLY A 55 0.75 -0.41 28.29
CA GLY A 55 -0.06 -1.61 28.56
C GLY A 55 -0.57 -2.28 27.29
N MET A 56 -0.96 -1.50 26.27
CA MET A 56 -1.37 -2.01 24.96
C MET A 56 -0.21 -2.73 24.25
N VAL A 57 0.98 -2.12 24.24
CA VAL A 57 2.17 -2.71 23.63
C VAL A 57 2.63 -3.95 24.40
N GLN A 58 2.62 -3.91 25.73
CA GLN A 58 2.93 -5.07 26.56
C GLN A 58 1.98 -6.23 26.26
N HIS A 59 0.67 -5.96 26.10
CA HIS A 59 -0.29 -6.98 25.75
C HIS A 59 0.01 -7.61 24.38
N ALA A 60 0.40 -6.81 23.37
CA ALA A 60 0.85 -7.33 22.09
C ALA A 60 2.08 -8.25 22.24
N HIS A 61 3.07 -7.86 23.07
CA HIS A 61 4.25 -8.69 23.34
C HIS A 61 3.91 -10.00 24.06
N GLU A 62 2.94 -10.00 24.99
CA GLU A 62 2.44 -11.21 25.66
C GLU A 62 1.81 -12.21 24.67
N LEU A 63 1.29 -11.72 23.54
CA LEU A 63 0.78 -12.52 22.43
C LEU A 63 1.87 -12.92 21.41
N ASN A 64 3.15 -12.60 21.67
CA ASN A 64 4.29 -12.74 20.75
C ASN A 64 4.16 -11.94 19.44
N LEU A 65 3.48 -10.79 19.50
CA LEU A 65 3.38 -9.84 18.39
C LEU A 65 4.38 -8.70 18.59
N THR A 66 4.73 -8.01 17.51
CA THR A 66 5.36 -6.68 17.57
C THR A 66 4.29 -5.59 17.47
N ALA A 67 4.57 -4.39 17.98
CA ALA A 67 3.66 -3.25 17.92
C ALA A 67 4.29 -2.06 17.16
N GLY A 68 3.59 -1.52 16.17
CA GLY A 68 3.96 -0.30 15.46
C GLY A 68 3.18 0.92 15.95
N TRP A 69 3.82 2.09 15.93
CA TRP A 69 3.19 3.38 16.20
C TRP A 69 3.11 4.23 14.92
N TYR A 70 2.25 5.23 14.89
CA TYR A 70 2.09 6.18 13.79
C TYR A 70 2.47 7.59 14.26
N GLY A 71 3.28 8.28 13.46
CA GLY A 71 3.81 9.61 13.75
C GLY A 71 3.68 10.55 12.56
N ASN A 72 3.90 11.84 12.83
CA ASN A 72 3.70 12.95 11.88
C ASN A 72 2.26 13.03 11.33
N ASN A 73 1.30 13.06 12.26
CA ASN A 73 -0.11 12.73 12.04
C ASN A 73 -0.86 13.57 10.99
N CYS A 74 -1.86 12.98 10.34
CA CYS A 74 -2.74 13.63 9.35
C CYS A 74 -4.00 14.26 9.94
N LEU A 75 -4.59 13.65 10.97
CA LEU A 75 -5.78 14.13 11.67
C LEU A 75 -5.45 15.25 12.65
N CYS A 76 -4.26 15.23 13.25
CA CYS A 76 -3.75 16.35 14.05
C CYS A 76 -2.42 16.78 13.47
N ARG A 77 -2.48 17.59 12.40
CA ARG A 77 -1.26 18.05 11.75
C ARG A 77 -0.53 19.01 12.65
N GLU A 78 0.69 18.63 13.02
CA GLU A 78 1.52 19.43 13.89
C GLU A 78 1.85 20.77 13.23
N THR A 79 1.52 21.84 13.94
CA THR A 79 1.72 23.23 13.49
C THR A 79 2.96 23.86 14.11
N ASN A 80 3.50 23.26 15.17
CA ASN A 80 4.83 23.59 15.61
C ASN A 80 5.81 23.07 14.55
N GLY A 81 6.65 23.95 13.99
CA GLY A 81 7.57 23.60 12.91
C GLY A 81 8.57 22.49 13.25
N ASP A 82 9.60 22.33 12.42
CA ASP A 82 10.59 21.23 12.46
C ASP A 82 11.59 21.26 13.64
N ASP A 83 11.20 21.77 14.82
CA ASP A 83 12.07 21.80 16.00
C ASP A 83 12.43 20.37 16.45
N PRO A 84 13.72 19.98 16.50
CA PRO A 84 14.07 18.59 16.76
C PRO A 84 13.70 18.08 18.15
N LYS A 85 13.33 18.95 19.09
CA LYS A 85 12.81 18.49 20.40
C LYS A 85 11.58 17.58 20.24
N TYR A 86 10.77 17.77 19.19
CA TYR A 86 9.58 16.98 18.94
C TYR A 86 9.93 15.56 18.48
N TYR A 87 10.89 15.45 17.55
CA TYR A 87 11.45 14.16 17.13
C TYR A 87 12.05 13.40 18.31
N VAL A 88 12.78 14.09 19.20
CA VAL A 88 13.30 13.47 20.43
C VAL A 88 12.16 13.01 21.33
N GLY A 89 11.13 13.82 21.52
CA GLY A 89 9.98 13.44 22.35
C GLY A 89 9.23 12.23 21.80
N ASP A 90 9.01 12.18 20.49
CA ASP A 90 8.48 11.00 19.80
C ASP A 90 9.37 9.77 20.03
N VAL A 91 10.68 9.88 19.82
CA VAL A 91 11.60 8.74 20.04
C VAL A 91 11.62 8.31 21.52
N LYS A 92 11.61 9.25 22.46
CA LYS A 92 11.48 8.95 23.90
C LYS A 92 10.18 8.21 24.19
N ALA A 93 9.07 8.60 23.55
CA ALA A 93 7.79 7.94 23.71
C ALA A 93 7.77 6.53 23.08
N ILE A 94 8.36 6.33 21.89
CA ILE A 94 8.57 4.99 21.28
C ILE A 94 9.26 4.08 22.30
N ARG A 95 10.37 4.56 22.88
CA ARG A 95 11.17 3.81 23.86
C ARG A 95 10.41 3.55 25.15
N ARG A 96 9.72 4.56 25.68
CA ARG A 96 8.95 4.47 26.93
C ARG A 96 7.78 3.51 26.82
N PHE A 97 7.00 3.59 25.74
CA PHE A 97 5.83 2.74 25.54
C PHE A 97 6.22 1.34 25.02
N GLY A 98 7.45 1.17 24.53
CA GLY A 98 8.00 -0.13 24.16
C GLY A 98 7.73 -0.57 22.72
N PHE A 99 7.26 0.34 21.85
CA PHE A 99 6.96 0.04 20.45
C PHE A 99 8.17 -0.56 19.70
N ASP A 100 7.86 -1.40 18.71
CA ASP A 100 8.80 -2.13 17.85
C ASP A 100 8.96 -1.48 16.48
N GLY A 101 8.09 -0.54 16.11
CA GLY A 101 8.14 0.17 14.85
C GLY A 101 7.44 1.52 14.89
N ILE A 102 7.74 2.35 13.90
CA ILE A 102 7.05 3.61 13.64
C ILE A 102 6.79 3.81 12.14
N LYS A 103 5.55 4.16 11.79
CA LYS A 103 5.12 4.69 10.50
C LYS A 103 5.14 6.21 10.58
N LEU A 104 5.90 6.85 9.70
CA LEU A 104 6.08 8.29 9.65
C LEU A 104 5.40 8.84 8.39
N ASP A 105 4.25 9.47 8.57
CA ASP A 105 3.49 10.11 7.50
C ASP A 105 4.10 11.45 7.08
N ALA A 106 3.53 12.10 6.06
CA ALA A 106 4.00 13.38 5.53
C ALA A 106 3.04 14.56 5.75
N CYS A 107 2.06 14.41 6.64
CA CYS A 107 1.04 15.43 6.87
C CYS A 107 1.46 16.58 7.80
N GLY A 108 2.29 16.30 8.82
CA GLY A 108 2.79 17.31 9.76
C GLY A 108 4.17 17.85 9.37
N ALA A 109 4.71 18.74 10.20
CA ALA A 109 5.98 19.41 9.95
C ALA A 109 7.24 18.53 10.09
N HIS A 110 7.13 17.32 10.66
CA HIS A 110 8.28 16.48 11.03
C HIS A 110 8.66 15.46 9.94
N LEU A 111 9.21 15.94 8.83
CA LEU A 111 9.48 15.13 7.63
C LEU A 111 10.88 14.49 7.60
N ASP A 112 11.74 14.77 8.59
CA ASP A 112 13.13 14.29 8.61
C ASP A 112 13.23 12.85 9.17
N VAL A 113 13.04 11.86 8.28
CA VAL A 113 13.13 10.44 8.62
C VAL A 113 14.56 10.01 8.98
N GLU A 114 15.58 10.70 8.46
CA GLU A 114 16.98 10.42 8.82
C GLU A 114 17.25 10.83 10.27
N MET A 115 16.72 11.97 10.71
CA MET A 115 16.81 12.37 12.11
C MET A 115 16.08 11.38 13.04
N TYR A 116 14.90 10.87 12.65
CA TYR A 116 14.25 9.78 13.41
C TYR A 116 15.16 8.54 13.48
N SER A 117 15.76 8.12 12.36
CA SER A 117 16.70 6.98 12.30
C SER A 117 17.91 7.17 13.20
N ASP A 118 18.56 8.32 13.15
CA ASP A 118 19.71 8.66 13.99
C ASP A 118 19.37 8.65 15.47
N LEU A 119 18.25 9.26 15.86
CA LEU A 119 17.78 9.29 17.24
C LEU A 119 17.41 7.91 17.76
N ILE A 120 16.73 7.10 16.94
CA ILE A 120 16.35 5.72 17.28
C ILE A 120 17.58 4.86 17.51
N ASP A 121 18.59 4.96 16.65
CA ASP A 121 19.83 4.20 16.74
C ASP A 121 20.78 4.73 17.83
N GLY A 122 20.44 5.85 18.47
CA GLY A 122 21.28 6.51 19.47
C GLY A 122 22.56 7.09 18.89
N ARG A 123 22.57 7.43 17.60
CA ARG A 123 23.71 8.08 16.93
C ARG A 123 23.82 9.52 17.41
N GLU A 124 25.05 9.96 17.69
CA GLU A 124 25.31 11.36 18.00
C GLU A 124 25.06 12.21 16.75
N ILE A 125 24.08 13.10 16.81
CA ILE A 125 23.79 14.06 15.73
C ILE A 125 24.89 15.14 15.75
N SER A 126 25.88 15.05 14.85
CA SER A 126 26.93 16.06 14.71
C SER A 126 26.47 17.17 13.76
N LEU A 127 26.22 18.36 14.30
CA LEU A 127 25.88 19.54 13.51
C LEU A 127 27.17 20.20 13.00
N GLU A 128 27.49 20.04 11.71
CA GLU A 128 28.55 20.87 11.10
C GLU A 128 28.10 22.33 11.02
N ALA A 129 28.92 23.25 11.53
CA ALA A 129 28.63 24.68 11.49
C ALA A 129 28.79 25.21 10.06
N SER A 130 27.77 25.93 9.57
CA SER A 130 27.83 26.62 8.28
C SER A 130 28.93 27.71 8.27
N PRO A 131 29.71 27.87 7.18
CA PRO A 131 30.61 29.00 7.02
C PRO A 131 29.80 30.31 6.95
N ALA A 132 30.12 31.25 7.84
CA ALA A 132 29.56 32.58 7.85
C ALA A 132 29.89 33.37 6.57
N ASP A 133 28.96 34.25 6.19
CA ASP A 133 29.12 35.44 5.35
C ASP A 133 29.35 35.24 3.84
N GLN A 134 28.28 35.36 3.03
CA GLN A 134 28.22 36.36 1.94
C GLN A 134 26.80 36.93 1.78
N LYS A 135 26.68 38.25 1.97
CA LYS A 135 25.49 39.05 1.69
C LYS A 135 25.28 39.18 0.18
N SER A 136 24.08 38.93 -0.32
CA SER A 136 23.54 39.68 -1.46
C SER A 136 22.06 39.98 -1.26
N SER A 137 21.77 41.27 -1.22
CA SER A 137 20.45 41.86 -1.16
C SER A 137 19.74 41.76 -2.51
N GLU A 138 18.68 40.97 -2.61
CA GLU A 138 17.68 41.11 -3.67
C GLU A 138 16.29 40.78 -3.12
N LYS A 139 15.37 41.73 -3.22
CA LYS A 139 13.95 41.55 -2.90
C LYS A 139 13.33 40.68 -3.99
N SER A 140 13.11 39.40 -3.71
CA SER A 140 12.28 38.53 -4.54
C SER A 140 10.81 38.76 -4.20
N THR A 141 10.07 39.35 -5.14
CA THR A 141 8.61 39.31 -5.19
C THR A 141 8.19 38.01 -5.87
N SER A 142 7.82 36.99 -5.09
CA SER A 142 7.26 35.73 -5.58
C SER A 142 5.98 35.43 -4.80
N THR A 143 4.85 35.45 -5.51
CA THR A 143 3.56 34.90 -5.06
C THR A 143 3.59 33.39 -5.26
N SER A 144 4.24 32.65 -4.35
CA SER A 144 4.11 31.18 -4.29
C SER A 144 2.85 30.80 -3.49
N LYS A 145 2.07 29.86 -4.04
CA LYS A 145 0.76 29.44 -3.55
C LYS A 145 0.85 28.35 -2.46
N TYR A 146 2.05 27.83 -2.14
CA TYR A 146 2.23 26.77 -1.13
C TYR A 146 3.58 26.89 -0.39
N PRO A 147 3.68 26.54 0.91
CA PRO A 147 4.81 26.90 1.77
C PRO A 147 6.12 26.15 1.54
N TRP A 148 6.22 25.29 0.52
CA TRP A 148 7.34 24.36 0.32
C TRP A 148 8.26 24.72 -0.85
N ASP A 149 7.92 25.74 -1.65
CA ASP A 149 8.70 26.15 -2.83
C ASP A 149 10.04 26.83 -2.49
N ASN A 150 10.36 27.02 -1.20
CA ASN A 150 11.57 27.72 -0.76
C ASN A 150 12.46 26.87 0.16
N HIS A 151 12.66 25.60 -0.17
CA HIS A 151 13.74 24.81 0.43
C HIS A 151 14.68 24.24 -0.63
N GLU A 152 15.60 25.09 -1.10
CA GLU A 152 17.00 24.69 -1.02
C GLU A 152 17.23 24.11 0.38
N GLY A 153 17.73 22.87 0.45
CA GLY A 153 17.73 22.01 1.65
C GLY A 153 17.61 22.77 2.96
N SER A 154 16.49 22.56 3.66
CA SER A 154 16.24 23.13 4.98
C SER A 154 17.48 22.92 5.84
N ASN A 155 18.13 24.07 6.08
CA ASN A 155 19.39 24.23 6.76
C ASN A 155 19.54 23.28 7.95
N GLY A 156 20.59 22.47 7.92
CA GLY A 156 21.24 22.00 9.13
C GLY A 156 21.57 23.20 10.00
N ASN A 157 20.88 23.35 11.12
CA ASN A 157 21.28 24.11 12.32
C ASN A 157 20.08 24.27 13.24
N LYS A 158 19.91 23.31 14.17
CA LYS A 158 19.48 23.52 15.56
C LYS A 158 19.51 22.15 16.25
N VAL A 159 20.35 22.02 17.28
CA VAL A 159 20.19 21.24 18.53
C VAL A 159 21.58 21.01 19.12
N LYS A 160 21.95 21.85 20.07
CA LYS A 160 22.94 21.51 21.08
C LYS A 160 22.17 21.40 22.38
N GLU A 161 21.65 20.20 22.72
CA GLU A 161 21.41 19.75 24.11
C GLU A 161 20.62 18.43 24.31
N VAL A 162 20.34 17.61 23.30
CA VAL A 162 19.34 16.52 23.50
C VAL A 162 19.89 15.08 23.43
N THR A 163 21.14 14.86 23.03
CA THR A 163 21.72 13.52 22.81
C THR A 163 22.01 12.72 24.09
N ALA A 164 22.11 13.35 25.27
CA ALA A 164 22.49 12.64 26.51
C ALA A 164 21.35 11.87 27.21
N GLN A 165 20.07 12.11 26.86
CA GLN A 165 18.93 11.49 27.56
C GLN A 165 18.28 10.31 26.81
N ALA A 166 18.59 10.09 25.53
CA ALA A 166 17.95 9.03 24.73
C ALA A 166 18.68 7.66 24.80
N THR A 167 19.90 7.60 25.36
CA THR A 167 20.86 6.51 25.11
C THR A 167 21.05 5.48 26.24
N GLN A 168 20.13 5.35 27.20
CA GLN A 168 20.37 4.53 28.41
C GLN A 168 19.70 3.15 28.52
N ALA A 169 19.18 2.58 27.43
CA ALA A 169 18.80 1.17 27.38
C ALA A 169 19.45 0.51 26.16
N ILE A 170 19.85 -0.77 26.28
CA ILE A 170 20.30 -1.58 25.13
C ILE A 170 19.24 -1.41 24.04
N ALA A 171 19.59 -0.72 22.95
CA ALA A 171 18.61 -0.22 21.99
C ALA A 171 17.92 -1.39 21.29
N LYS A 172 16.68 -1.67 21.69
CA LYS A 172 15.77 -2.56 20.96
C LYS A 172 15.67 -2.03 19.51
N PRO A 173 15.85 -2.84 18.45
CA PRO A 173 15.62 -2.37 17.08
C PRO A 173 14.20 -1.81 16.93
N VAL A 174 14.03 -0.74 16.16
CA VAL A 174 12.72 -0.16 15.81
C VAL A 174 12.62 -0.14 14.29
N LEU A 175 11.60 -0.78 13.74
CA LEU A 175 11.29 -0.71 12.32
C LEU A 175 10.82 0.72 11.97
N ILE A 176 11.27 1.26 10.85
CA ILE A 176 10.87 2.59 10.39
C ILE A 176 10.21 2.40 9.03
N GLU A 177 8.95 2.84 8.95
CA GLU A 177 8.17 2.96 7.73
C GLU A 177 8.14 4.42 7.31
N ASN A 178 8.69 4.70 6.13
CA ASN A 178 8.60 6.00 5.48
C ASN A 178 7.30 6.08 4.67
N CYS A 179 6.33 6.86 5.13
CA CYS A 179 5.02 7.04 4.52
C CYS A 179 4.88 8.40 3.81
N HIS A 180 5.91 8.83 3.07
CA HIS A 180 5.88 10.09 2.30
C HIS A 180 5.30 9.93 0.88
N TRP A 181 4.31 9.05 0.73
CA TRP A 181 3.50 8.85 -0.49
C TRP A 181 4.30 8.69 -1.81
N GLY A 182 5.53 8.16 -1.74
CA GLY A 182 6.42 8.01 -2.90
C GLY A 182 7.05 9.30 -3.43
N THR A 183 6.97 10.41 -2.70
CA THR A 183 7.63 11.67 -3.07
C THR A 183 9.15 11.47 -3.18
N ALA A 184 9.71 11.75 -4.36
CA ALA A 184 11.06 11.31 -4.71
C ALA A 184 12.19 12.03 -3.94
N LYS A 185 12.00 13.28 -3.52
CA LYS A 185 13.02 14.06 -2.81
C LYS A 185 12.44 14.72 -1.56
N PRO A 186 13.12 14.65 -0.41
CA PRO A 186 14.29 13.82 -0.06
C PRO A 186 13.97 12.35 0.29
N PHE A 187 12.75 11.86 0.04
CA PHE A 187 12.22 10.66 0.68
C PHE A 187 12.40 9.34 -0.09
N ALA A 188 13.13 9.31 -1.21
CA ALA A 188 13.45 8.08 -1.92
C ALA A 188 14.85 7.53 -1.54
N PRO A 189 15.02 6.20 -1.42
CA PRO A 189 16.32 5.63 -1.09
C PRO A 189 17.29 5.72 -2.28
N THR A 190 18.58 5.53 -1.99
CA THR A 190 19.63 5.34 -3.00
C THR A 190 20.28 3.96 -2.85
N ALA A 191 21.24 3.64 -3.71
CA ALA A 191 21.99 2.39 -3.61
C ALA A 191 22.76 2.26 -2.28
N THR A 192 23.15 3.38 -1.67
CA THR A 192 23.98 3.41 -0.45
C THR A 192 23.27 4.03 0.76
N TRP A 193 22.03 4.50 0.61
CA TRP A 193 21.30 5.21 1.65
C TRP A 193 19.84 4.77 1.71
N CYS A 194 19.42 4.32 2.89
CA CYS A 194 18.04 3.99 3.23
C CYS A 194 17.95 3.97 4.77
N PRO A 195 17.63 5.11 5.42
CA PRO A 195 17.59 5.19 6.89
C PRO A 195 16.33 4.56 7.50
N TRP A 196 15.39 4.12 6.66
CA TRP A 196 14.19 3.37 7.00
C TRP A 196 14.29 1.92 6.53
N HIS A 197 13.29 1.11 6.88
CA HIS A 197 13.24 -0.32 6.57
C HIS A 197 12.22 -0.66 5.49
N VAL A 198 11.14 0.11 5.42
CA VAL A 198 10.10 0.02 4.39
C VAL A 198 9.69 1.44 3.98
N TYR A 199 9.26 1.62 2.73
CA TYR A 199 8.87 2.94 2.22
C TYR A 199 7.76 2.87 1.18
N ARG A 200 6.78 3.76 1.36
CA ARG A 200 5.66 3.97 0.44
C ARG A 200 6.16 4.50 -0.89
N THR A 201 5.69 3.90 -1.98
CA THR A 201 5.99 4.32 -3.35
C THR A 201 4.83 5.04 -4.03
N SER A 202 3.67 5.08 -3.40
CA SER A 202 2.43 5.63 -3.95
C SER A 202 1.67 6.48 -2.94
N MET A 203 0.71 7.26 -3.45
CA MET A 203 -0.46 7.71 -2.69
C MET A 203 -1.20 6.55 -2.01
N ASP A 204 -2.13 6.88 -1.12
CA ASP A 204 -2.93 5.88 -0.42
C ASP A 204 -3.69 4.99 -1.40
N VAL A 205 -3.71 3.70 -1.10
CA VAL A 205 -4.53 2.75 -1.85
C VAL A 205 -6.00 3.02 -1.54
N MET A 206 -6.86 2.65 -2.48
CA MET A 206 -8.30 2.65 -2.30
C MET A 206 -8.81 1.27 -2.67
N SER A 207 -9.93 0.84 -2.08
CA SER A 207 -10.56 -0.45 -2.36
C SER A 207 -11.27 -0.49 -3.72
N SER A 208 -10.45 -0.36 -4.76
CA SER A 208 -10.86 -0.41 -6.16
C SER A 208 -9.73 -0.98 -7.00
N PHE A 209 -10.10 -1.75 -8.02
CA PHE A 209 -9.09 -2.43 -8.84
C PHE A 209 -8.17 -1.43 -9.54
N ALA A 210 -8.72 -0.29 -10.01
CA ALA A 210 -7.95 0.79 -10.62
C ALA A 210 -6.89 1.38 -9.68
N SER A 211 -7.19 1.59 -8.41
CA SER A 211 -6.22 2.08 -7.43
C SER A 211 -5.12 1.05 -7.17
N VAL A 212 -5.51 -0.23 -7.01
CA VAL A 212 -4.60 -1.36 -6.82
C VAL A 212 -3.57 -1.47 -7.95
N VAL A 213 -4.02 -1.54 -9.20
CA VAL A 213 -3.12 -1.75 -10.35
C VAL A 213 -2.27 -0.52 -10.65
N ARG A 214 -2.79 0.69 -10.40
CA ARG A 214 -2.03 1.94 -10.58
C ARG A 214 -0.95 2.08 -9.52
N ASN A 215 -1.27 1.85 -8.25
CA ASN A 215 -0.28 1.92 -7.17
C ASN A 215 0.79 0.84 -7.35
N LEU A 216 0.43 -0.37 -7.78
CA LEU A 216 1.40 -1.43 -8.09
C LEU A 216 2.50 -0.98 -9.07
N GLN A 217 2.19 -0.15 -10.07
CA GLN A 217 3.21 0.32 -11.02
C GLN A 217 4.30 1.18 -10.35
N THR A 218 4.01 1.79 -9.21
CA THR A 218 4.94 2.71 -8.53
C THR A 218 6.14 2.00 -7.91
N VAL A 219 6.08 0.68 -7.66
CA VAL A 219 7.23 -0.08 -7.15
C VAL A 219 8.25 -0.41 -8.24
N VAL A 220 7.85 -0.38 -9.52
CA VAL A 220 8.67 -0.85 -10.65
C VAL A 220 10.01 -0.12 -10.76
N PRO A 221 10.08 1.23 -10.70
CA PRO A 221 11.37 1.93 -10.78
C PRO A 221 12.34 1.53 -9.65
N TYR A 222 11.81 1.18 -8.47
CA TYR A 222 12.61 0.77 -7.32
C TYR A 222 13.05 -0.69 -7.42
N ALA A 223 12.25 -1.57 -8.01
CA ALA A 223 12.65 -2.94 -8.32
C ALA A 223 13.78 -2.95 -9.36
N ASP A 224 13.61 -2.23 -10.47
CA ASP A 224 14.58 -2.18 -11.57
C ASP A 224 15.92 -1.58 -11.15
N ALA A 225 15.89 -0.59 -10.24
CA ALA A 225 17.09 0.03 -9.68
C ALA A 225 17.72 -0.76 -8.51
N GLY A 226 17.16 -1.90 -8.10
CA GLY A 226 17.63 -2.65 -6.93
C GLY A 226 17.49 -1.89 -5.60
N LEU A 227 16.51 -0.99 -5.53
CA LEU A 227 16.20 -0.16 -4.37
C LEU A 227 15.15 -0.78 -3.44
N SER A 228 14.39 -1.78 -3.90
CA SER A 228 13.60 -2.67 -3.04
C SER A 228 14.41 -3.94 -2.75
N ARG A 229 14.91 -4.08 -1.53
CA ARG A 229 15.90 -5.10 -1.14
C ARG A 229 15.85 -5.42 0.35
N PRO A 230 16.51 -6.51 0.83
CA PRO A 230 16.56 -6.83 2.25
C PRO A 230 17.02 -5.64 3.10
N GLY A 231 16.16 -5.24 4.03
CA GLY A 231 16.38 -4.09 4.91
C GLY A 231 15.88 -2.74 4.36
N CYS A 232 15.31 -2.68 3.15
CA CYS A 232 14.77 -1.47 2.53
C CYS A 232 13.74 -1.84 1.46
N TRP A 233 12.47 -2.01 1.83
CA TRP A 233 11.42 -2.52 0.93
C TRP A 233 10.47 -1.42 0.43
N ALA A 234 10.35 -1.31 -0.89
CA ALA A 234 9.38 -0.44 -1.54
C ALA A 234 8.00 -1.10 -1.51
N TYR A 235 6.93 -0.34 -1.26
CA TYR A 235 5.58 -0.89 -1.36
C TYR A 235 4.49 0.12 -1.70
N PRO A 236 3.40 -0.35 -2.34
CA PRO A 236 2.33 0.51 -2.85
C PRO A 236 1.14 0.64 -1.89
N ASP A 237 1.42 0.69 -0.57
CA ASP A 237 0.47 0.80 0.55
C ASP A 237 -0.13 -0.53 1.08
N MET A 238 -1.06 -0.45 2.03
CA MET A 238 -1.70 -1.58 2.74
C MET A 238 -2.61 -2.44 1.84
N LEU A 239 -3.12 -3.56 2.37
CA LEU A 239 -3.97 -4.51 1.65
C LEU A 239 -5.46 -4.25 1.85
N GLU A 240 -6.21 -3.95 0.80
CA GLU A 240 -7.68 -3.78 0.78
C GLU A 240 -8.45 -5.12 0.76
N ILE A 241 -7.89 -6.16 1.37
CA ILE A 241 -8.48 -7.49 1.40
C ILE A 241 -9.47 -7.57 2.55
N GLY A 242 -10.74 -7.82 2.24
CA GLY A 242 -11.83 -7.92 3.23
C GLY A 242 -12.34 -6.59 3.77
N THR A 243 -11.87 -5.44 3.30
CA THR A 243 -12.27 -4.10 3.79
C THR A 243 -13.71 -3.73 3.41
N ASP A 244 -14.16 -4.19 2.24
CA ASP A 244 -15.53 -4.01 1.75
C ASP A 244 -16.29 -5.34 1.62
N TYR A 245 -16.05 -6.31 2.51
CA TYR A 245 -16.80 -7.56 2.49
C TYR A 245 -18.30 -7.28 2.75
N GLU A 246 -19.08 -7.24 1.67
CA GLU A 246 -20.51 -7.02 1.74
C GLU A 246 -21.20 -8.26 2.35
N ASP A 247 -21.62 -8.18 3.61
CA ASP A 247 -22.83 -8.90 4.03
C ASP A 247 -23.96 -8.49 3.06
N SER A 248 -24.74 -9.48 2.61
CA SER A 248 -26.03 -9.35 1.91
C SER A 248 -26.90 -8.14 2.31
N ALA A 249 -26.85 -7.69 3.57
CA ALA A 249 -27.55 -6.50 4.06
C ALA A 249 -26.93 -5.16 3.59
N SER A 250 -25.60 -5.07 3.41
CA SER A 250 -24.89 -3.93 2.83
C SER A 250 -25.07 -3.87 1.31
N ALA A 251 -25.01 -5.02 0.63
CA ALA A 251 -25.31 -5.15 -0.79
C ALA A 251 -26.73 -4.62 -1.13
N GLN A 252 -27.71 -4.88 -0.25
CA GLN A 252 -29.07 -4.34 -0.39
C GLN A 252 -29.14 -2.82 -0.20
N ARG A 253 -28.35 -2.24 0.71
CA ARG A 253 -28.27 -0.78 0.89
C ARG A 253 -27.60 -0.11 -0.30
N ASN A 254 -26.51 -0.68 -0.81
CA ASN A 254 -25.79 -0.19 -1.99
C ASN A 254 -26.63 -0.35 -3.27
N ALA A 255 -27.37 -1.45 -3.43
CA ALA A 255 -28.32 -1.63 -4.52
C ALA A 255 -29.50 -0.63 -4.44
N MET A 256 -29.98 -0.28 -3.24
CA MET A 256 -30.98 0.78 -3.04
C MET A 256 -30.42 2.16 -3.39
N ALA A 257 -29.21 2.48 -2.94
CA ALA A 257 -28.53 3.73 -3.26
C ALA A 257 -28.31 3.86 -4.78
N LEU A 258 -27.80 2.82 -5.43
CA LEU A 258 -27.59 2.76 -6.88
C LEU A 258 -28.90 2.89 -7.66
N LYS A 259 -30.00 2.29 -7.16
CA LYS A 259 -31.33 2.45 -7.77
C LYS A 259 -31.82 3.90 -7.66
N LEU A 260 -31.63 4.54 -6.50
CA LEU A 260 -31.96 5.95 -6.27
C LEU A 260 -31.14 6.89 -7.16
N VAL A 261 -29.84 6.62 -7.34
CA VAL A 261 -28.96 7.36 -8.24
C VAL A 261 -29.43 7.21 -9.70
N LYS A 262 -29.71 5.98 -10.15
CA LYS A 262 -30.23 5.72 -11.51
C LYS A 262 -31.58 6.40 -11.78
N GLU A 263 -32.45 6.49 -10.78
CA GLU A 263 -33.73 7.21 -10.88
C GLU A 263 -33.53 8.74 -10.94
N LYS A 264 -32.59 9.30 -10.17
CA LYS A 264 -32.20 10.71 -10.27
C LYS A 264 -31.60 11.04 -11.65
N MET A 265 -30.71 10.19 -12.18
CA MET A 265 -30.13 10.36 -13.53
C MET A 265 -31.20 10.34 -14.64
N LYS A 266 -32.20 9.45 -14.55
CA LYS A 266 -33.34 9.46 -15.49
C LYS A 266 -34.15 10.76 -15.45
N THR A 267 -34.23 11.37 -14.28
CA THR A 267 -34.97 12.62 -14.07
C THR A 267 -34.17 13.82 -14.61
N GLN A 268 -32.86 13.87 -14.38
CA GLN A 268 -31.95 14.86 -14.97
C GLN A 268 -31.86 14.74 -16.50
N SER A 269 -31.75 13.53 -17.05
CA SER A 269 -31.74 13.30 -18.51
C SER A 269 -33.05 13.77 -19.18
N LYS A 270 -34.19 13.63 -18.49
CA LYS A 270 -35.47 14.20 -18.95
C LYS A 270 -35.50 15.72 -18.87
N MET A 271 -34.89 16.31 -17.85
CA MET A 271 -34.80 17.76 -17.68
C MET A 271 -33.91 18.41 -18.74
N MET A 272 -32.77 17.78 -19.07
CA MET A 272 -31.87 18.19 -20.16
C MET A 272 -32.54 18.10 -21.53
N LYS A 273 -33.32 17.04 -21.80
CA LYS A 273 -34.12 16.92 -23.03
C LYS A 273 -35.25 17.94 -23.11
N ALA A 274 -35.79 18.39 -21.97
CA ALA A 274 -36.85 19.40 -21.93
C ALA A 274 -36.34 20.83 -22.19
N LEU A 275 -35.02 21.08 -22.10
CA LEU A 275 -34.39 22.38 -22.29
C LEU A 275 -33.91 22.65 -23.73
N ALA A 276 -34.06 21.68 -24.65
CA ALA A 276 -33.87 21.82 -26.11
C ALA A 276 -32.68 22.68 -26.56
N VAL A 277 -31.46 22.31 -26.14
CA VAL A 277 -30.22 22.89 -26.68
C VAL A 277 -29.73 21.99 -27.81
N ASP A 278 -29.65 22.53 -29.03
CA ASP A 278 -29.05 21.86 -30.19
C ASP A 278 -27.53 21.65 -29.96
N GLU A 279 -27.02 20.48 -30.35
CA GLU A 279 -25.65 19.98 -30.11
C GLU A 279 -24.56 21.00 -30.51
N ALA A 280 -24.85 21.84 -31.51
CA ALA A 280 -23.92 22.85 -32.02
C ALA A 280 -23.66 24.05 -31.06
N ASN A 281 -24.52 24.30 -30.07
CA ASN A 281 -24.37 25.43 -29.13
C ASN A 281 -23.75 25.04 -27.77
N MET A 282 -23.47 23.75 -27.56
CA MET A 282 -23.00 23.21 -26.28
C MET A 282 -21.58 23.69 -25.92
N THR A 283 -20.69 23.82 -26.91
CA THR A 283 -19.29 24.27 -26.72
C THR A 283 -19.20 25.72 -26.26
N LYS A 284 -20.17 26.57 -26.63
CA LYS A 284 -20.22 27.98 -26.24
C LYS A 284 -20.84 28.18 -24.85
N ALA A 285 -21.91 27.43 -24.54
CA ALA A 285 -22.56 27.47 -23.24
C ALA A 285 -21.67 26.93 -22.10
N LEU A 286 -20.83 25.91 -22.39
CA LEU A 286 -19.83 25.39 -21.45
C LEU A 286 -18.67 26.37 -21.20
N ALA A 287 -18.28 27.16 -22.21
CA ALA A 287 -17.24 28.18 -22.06
C ALA A 287 -17.73 29.42 -21.29
N ASP A 288 -19.01 29.78 -21.45
CA ASP A 288 -19.60 31.00 -20.88
C ASP A 288 -20.29 30.78 -19.52
N HIS A 289 -20.42 29.53 -19.03
CA HIS A 289 -21.12 29.14 -17.80
C HIS A 289 -22.56 29.67 -17.67
N GLU A 290 -23.30 29.85 -18.77
CA GLU A 290 -24.66 30.42 -18.75
C GLU A 290 -25.52 29.94 -19.93
N VAL A 291 -26.82 29.67 -19.68
CA VAL A 291 -27.84 29.45 -20.73
C VAL A 291 -29.11 30.24 -20.40
N ASN A 292 -29.59 31.05 -21.34
CA ASN A 292 -30.81 31.88 -21.23
C ASN A 292 -30.93 32.71 -19.94
N GLY A 293 -29.86 33.43 -19.54
CA GLY A 293 -29.90 34.30 -18.38
C GLY A 293 -29.77 33.58 -17.03
N THR A 294 -29.56 32.26 -17.04
CA THR A 294 -29.40 31.43 -15.84
C THR A 294 -27.96 30.92 -15.79
N LYS A 295 -27.20 31.35 -14.77
CA LYS A 295 -25.84 30.87 -14.52
C LYS A 295 -25.86 29.37 -14.24
N LEU A 296 -25.12 28.61 -15.03
CA LEU A 296 -24.90 27.18 -14.80
C LEU A 296 -23.81 27.08 -13.72
N HIS A 297 -24.21 27.01 -12.45
CA HIS A 297 -23.29 26.52 -11.42
C HIS A 297 -23.04 25.03 -11.71
N ASN A 298 -21.81 24.69 -12.12
CA ASN A 298 -21.18 23.37 -12.02
C ASN A 298 -22.00 22.14 -12.47
N LEU A 299 -22.84 22.26 -13.50
CA LEU A 299 -23.59 21.09 -14.00
C LEU A 299 -22.72 20.09 -14.81
N ALA A 300 -21.59 20.54 -15.37
CA ALA A 300 -20.59 19.64 -15.94
C ALA A 300 -19.78 18.92 -14.84
N ASP A 301 -19.58 19.57 -13.69
CA ASP A 301 -18.99 18.91 -12.52
C ASP A 301 -19.98 17.96 -11.87
N ASP A 302 -21.30 18.14 -11.98
CA ASP A 302 -22.30 17.26 -11.32
C ASP A 302 -22.51 15.92 -12.05
N GLU A 303 -22.40 15.85 -13.39
CA GLU A 303 -22.37 14.54 -14.08
C GLU A 303 -21.06 13.79 -13.80
N VAL A 304 -19.96 14.51 -13.55
CA VAL A 304 -18.66 13.95 -13.18
C VAL A 304 -18.55 13.71 -11.67
N ASN A 305 -19.31 14.42 -10.83
CA ASN A 305 -19.35 14.28 -9.36
C ASN A 305 -20.34 13.20 -8.88
N LEU A 306 -21.31 12.77 -9.69
CA LEU A 306 -22.26 11.73 -9.29
C LEU A 306 -21.76 10.30 -9.56
N SER A 307 -20.63 10.13 -10.25
CA SER A 307 -19.90 8.85 -10.26
C SER A 307 -19.09 8.60 -8.97
N TRP A 308 -19.07 9.55 -8.03
CA TRP A 308 -18.25 9.51 -6.81
C TRP A 308 -18.86 8.76 -5.62
N GLN A 309 -19.95 8.01 -5.78
CA GLN A 309 -20.64 7.43 -4.61
C GLN A 309 -21.24 6.04 -4.82
N VAL A 310 -20.52 5.12 -5.45
CA VAL A 310 -20.54 3.70 -5.03
C VAL A 310 -19.21 3.05 -5.44
N ASP A 311 -18.16 3.23 -4.65
CA ASP A 311 -17.08 2.23 -4.70
C ASP A 311 -17.69 0.96 -4.11
N GLN A 312 -17.87 -0.08 -4.92
CA GLN A 312 -18.50 -1.34 -4.49
C GLN A 312 -17.48 -2.24 -3.75
N GLY A 313 -16.28 -1.71 -3.51
CA GLY A 313 -15.13 -2.46 -3.05
C GLY A 313 -14.55 -3.37 -4.13
N LEU A 314 -13.44 -4.02 -3.78
CA LEU A 314 -12.87 -5.08 -4.59
C LEU A 314 -13.76 -6.34 -4.57
N SER A 315 -14.09 -6.88 -5.73
CA SER A 315 -14.61 -8.25 -5.87
C SER A 315 -13.61 -9.28 -5.32
N LEU A 316 -14.05 -10.50 -4.99
CA LEU A 316 -13.14 -11.56 -4.51
C LEU A 316 -12.02 -11.87 -5.50
N VAL A 317 -12.29 -11.76 -6.80
CA VAL A 317 -11.28 -11.94 -7.86
C VAL A 317 -10.23 -10.83 -7.80
N GLU A 318 -10.67 -9.58 -7.69
CA GLU A 318 -9.78 -8.42 -7.59
C GLU A 318 -8.98 -8.42 -6.28
N GLN A 319 -9.59 -8.85 -5.17
CA GLN A 319 -8.89 -9.06 -3.90
C GLN A 319 -7.79 -10.12 -4.05
N ALA A 320 -8.08 -11.27 -4.68
CA ALA A 320 -7.05 -12.28 -4.93
C ALA A 320 -5.90 -11.72 -5.78
N THR A 321 -6.21 -11.02 -6.87
CA THR A 321 -5.21 -10.36 -7.73
C THR A 321 -4.39 -9.32 -6.97
N HIS A 322 -5.02 -8.49 -6.13
CA HIS A 322 -4.36 -7.51 -5.29
C HIS A 322 -3.34 -8.15 -4.33
N PHE A 323 -3.75 -9.21 -3.62
CA PHE A 323 -2.86 -9.93 -2.71
C PHE A 323 -1.68 -10.57 -3.46
N HIS A 324 -1.94 -11.21 -4.60
CA HIS A 324 -0.89 -11.81 -5.43
C HIS A 324 0.11 -10.78 -5.97
N ALA A 325 -0.39 -9.61 -6.40
CA ALA A 325 0.43 -8.51 -6.90
C ALA A 325 1.37 -7.97 -5.81
N TRP A 326 0.87 -7.76 -4.59
CA TRP A 326 1.71 -7.35 -3.45
C TRP A 326 2.72 -8.45 -3.09
N ALA A 327 2.30 -9.71 -3.13
CA ALA A 327 3.18 -10.83 -2.85
C ALA A 327 4.34 -10.93 -3.86
N ILE A 328 4.08 -10.86 -5.17
CA ILE A 328 5.12 -10.96 -6.19
C ILE A 328 6.06 -9.75 -6.22
N ALA A 329 5.59 -8.57 -5.79
CA ALA A 329 6.39 -7.35 -5.69
C ALA A 329 7.29 -7.28 -4.43
N SER A 330 7.19 -8.25 -3.52
CA SER A 330 7.83 -8.21 -2.19
C SER A 330 7.36 -7.05 -1.30
N SER A 331 6.14 -6.58 -1.51
CA SER A 331 5.52 -5.58 -0.63
C SER A 331 5.29 -6.17 0.78
N PRO A 332 5.39 -5.38 1.87
CA PRO A 332 4.78 -5.73 3.14
C PRO A 332 3.30 -6.05 2.94
N LEU A 333 2.83 -7.11 3.60
CA LEU A 333 1.45 -7.60 3.53
C LEU A 333 0.68 -7.13 4.77
N VAL A 334 0.34 -5.83 4.81
CA VAL A 334 -0.36 -5.20 5.94
C VAL A 334 -1.87 -5.36 5.77
N LEU A 335 -2.51 -6.19 6.58
CA LEU A 335 -3.96 -6.40 6.56
C LEU A 335 -4.69 -5.18 7.15
N SER A 336 -5.77 -4.73 6.52
CA SER A 336 -6.58 -3.59 7.01
C SER A 336 -8.07 -3.92 7.25
N HIS A 337 -8.53 -5.15 7.03
CA HIS A 337 -9.88 -5.54 7.44
C HIS A 337 -10.01 -5.74 8.95
N ASP A 338 -11.25 -5.80 9.44
CA ASP A 338 -11.52 -6.17 10.84
C ASP A 338 -11.20 -7.64 11.08
N VAL A 339 -10.00 -7.90 11.60
CA VAL A 339 -9.53 -9.25 11.95
C VAL A 339 -10.29 -9.89 13.13
N THR A 340 -11.18 -9.14 13.80
CA THR A 340 -12.06 -9.67 14.84
C THR A 340 -13.40 -10.17 14.28
N ASP A 341 -13.74 -9.78 13.05
CA ASP A 341 -14.86 -10.36 12.31
C ASP A 341 -14.44 -11.73 11.76
N SER A 342 -14.95 -12.78 12.39
CA SER A 342 -14.66 -14.16 11.98
C SER A 342 -15.21 -14.49 10.58
N ALA A 343 -16.31 -13.87 10.16
CA ALA A 343 -16.88 -14.14 8.84
C ALA A 343 -15.97 -13.59 7.72
N ILE A 344 -15.46 -12.36 7.90
CA ILE A 344 -14.49 -11.77 6.97
C ILE A 344 -13.19 -12.57 7.01
N SER A 345 -12.66 -12.81 8.21
CA SER A 345 -11.40 -13.52 8.40
C SER A 345 -11.43 -14.93 7.79
N ASP A 346 -12.49 -15.71 8.02
CA ASP A 346 -12.64 -17.06 7.45
C ASP A 346 -12.76 -17.01 5.92
N ALA A 347 -13.43 -16.00 5.35
CA ALA A 347 -13.59 -15.85 3.91
C ALA A 347 -12.26 -15.56 3.21
N VAL A 348 -11.40 -14.72 3.80
CA VAL A 348 -10.11 -14.33 3.19
C VAL A 348 -8.95 -15.24 3.61
N TRP A 349 -9.10 -16.04 4.66
CA TRP A 349 -8.04 -16.90 5.19
C TRP A 349 -7.36 -17.78 4.14
N PRO A 350 -8.08 -18.49 3.24
CA PRO A 350 -7.43 -19.31 2.22
C PRO A 350 -6.50 -18.54 1.29
N LEU A 351 -6.80 -17.25 1.05
CA LEU A 351 -5.98 -16.35 0.25
C LEU A 351 -4.75 -15.88 1.06
N ILE A 352 -4.97 -15.24 2.20
CA ILE A 352 -3.90 -14.56 2.96
C ILE A 352 -2.95 -15.53 3.67
N SER A 353 -3.38 -16.78 3.91
CA SER A 353 -2.57 -17.81 4.56
C SER A 353 -1.88 -18.78 3.59
N ASN A 354 -1.99 -18.56 2.27
CA ASN A 354 -1.41 -19.47 1.29
C ASN A 354 0.13 -19.54 1.42
N PRO A 355 0.70 -20.68 1.85
CA PRO A 355 2.13 -20.76 2.17
C PRO A 355 3.03 -20.66 0.94
N GLU A 356 2.55 -21.03 -0.25
CA GLU A 356 3.35 -20.93 -1.48
C GLU A 356 3.43 -19.48 -1.96
N VAL A 357 2.33 -18.73 -1.85
CA VAL A 357 2.30 -17.28 -2.13
C VAL A 357 3.13 -16.50 -1.12
N LEU A 358 3.01 -16.81 0.18
CA LEU A 358 3.83 -16.21 1.23
C LEU A 358 5.32 -16.53 1.08
N GLU A 359 5.66 -17.73 0.57
CA GLU A 359 7.04 -18.07 0.19
C GLU A 359 7.54 -17.17 -0.94
N VAL A 360 6.71 -16.91 -1.97
CA VAL A 360 7.07 -15.95 -3.02
C VAL A 360 7.37 -14.59 -2.42
N ASN A 361 6.49 -14.05 -1.56
CA ASN A 361 6.70 -12.75 -0.91
C ASN A 361 8.01 -12.70 -0.09
N SER A 362 8.25 -13.72 0.74
CA SER A 362 9.38 -13.76 1.67
C SER A 362 10.73 -14.09 1.01
N ALA A 363 10.73 -14.64 -0.21
CA ALA A 363 11.96 -15.04 -0.89
C ALA A 363 12.79 -13.83 -1.35
N TRP A 364 14.11 -14.00 -1.35
CA TRP A 364 15.04 -13.05 -1.96
C TRP A 364 16.11 -13.79 -2.76
N ALA A 365 16.15 -13.51 -4.07
CA ALA A 365 17.19 -13.99 -4.96
C ALA A 365 17.76 -12.83 -5.81
N GLY A 366 18.01 -11.69 -5.16
CA GLY A 366 18.58 -10.50 -5.80
C GLY A 366 17.59 -9.62 -6.56
N HIS A 367 16.28 -9.87 -6.42
CA HIS A 367 15.24 -9.14 -7.13
C HIS A 367 13.92 -9.15 -6.33
N SER A 368 13.25 -8.00 -6.21
CA SER A 368 11.98 -7.87 -5.47
C SER A 368 10.77 -8.29 -6.29
N GLY A 369 10.87 -8.25 -7.62
CA GLY A 369 9.79 -8.55 -8.56
C GLY A 369 9.42 -7.31 -9.37
N SER A 370 9.22 -7.50 -10.68
CA SER A 370 8.87 -6.43 -11.61
C SER A 370 8.16 -7.02 -12.84
N PRO A 371 7.47 -6.21 -13.66
CA PRO A 371 6.89 -6.68 -14.91
C PRO A 371 7.98 -7.03 -15.92
N PHE A 372 7.77 -8.09 -16.70
CA PHE A 372 8.61 -8.47 -17.85
C PHE A 372 7.86 -8.49 -19.18
N TYR A 373 6.53 -8.44 -19.14
CA TYR A 373 5.68 -8.37 -20.32
C TYR A 373 4.53 -7.39 -20.09
N ASN A 374 4.23 -6.63 -21.13
CA ASN A 374 3.10 -5.72 -21.22
C ASN A 374 2.43 -5.93 -22.58
N SER A 375 1.11 -6.06 -22.63
CA SER A 375 0.38 -6.00 -23.90
C SER A 375 0.43 -4.60 -24.52
N ASN A 376 0.25 -4.53 -25.84
CA ASN A 376 0.12 -3.25 -26.56
C ASN A 376 -1.22 -2.55 -26.28
N ALA A 377 -2.27 -3.33 -26.01
CA ALA A 377 -3.56 -2.79 -25.65
C ALA A 377 -3.48 -2.22 -24.22
N THR A 378 -4.08 -1.06 -24.00
CA THR A 378 -4.09 -0.39 -22.70
C THR A 378 -5.51 -0.17 -22.23
N ILE A 379 -5.69 -0.17 -20.92
CA ILE A 379 -6.91 0.29 -20.27
C ILE A 379 -6.64 1.62 -19.56
N ASP A 380 -7.69 2.43 -19.45
CA ASP A 380 -7.64 3.69 -18.72
C ASP A 380 -7.99 3.43 -17.25
N THR A 381 -7.06 3.73 -16.35
CA THR A 381 -7.28 3.62 -14.90
C THR A 381 -7.86 4.91 -14.30
N LEU A 382 -8.09 5.93 -15.13
CA LEU A 382 -8.70 7.20 -14.73
C LEU A 382 -10.21 7.04 -14.57
N ARG A 383 -10.61 6.42 -13.47
CA ARG A 383 -12.00 6.52 -13.00
C ARG A 383 -12.21 6.66 -11.51
N LEU A 384 -11.21 7.16 -10.79
CA LEU A 384 -11.31 7.48 -9.36
C LEU A 384 -10.49 8.72 -8.94
N TRP A 385 -10.18 9.64 -9.86
CA TRP A 385 -9.29 10.75 -9.55
C TRP A 385 -9.88 12.11 -9.94
N ASN A 386 -10.40 12.82 -8.93
CA ASN A 386 -10.64 14.25 -8.91
C ASN A 386 -10.55 14.82 -7.48
N CYS A 387 -10.45 13.98 -6.43
CA CYS A 387 -9.80 14.44 -5.21
C CYS A 387 -8.28 14.37 -5.40
N CYS A 388 -7.60 15.44 -5.02
CA CYS A 388 -6.14 15.50 -4.90
C CYS A 388 -5.34 15.65 -6.21
N GLU A 389 -5.78 16.48 -7.16
CA GLU A 389 -4.91 16.90 -8.28
C GLU A 389 -3.67 17.67 -7.78
N ASP A 390 -3.79 18.41 -6.68
CA ASP A 390 -2.73 19.26 -6.10
C ASP A 390 -1.77 18.55 -5.11
N TRP A 391 -1.88 17.23 -4.91
CA TRP A 391 -1.06 16.51 -3.92
C TRP A 391 0.23 15.91 -4.53
N GLN A 392 1.34 16.09 -3.83
CA GLN A 392 2.73 15.86 -4.28
C GLN A 392 3.19 14.38 -4.29
N GLY A 393 2.30 13.42 -4.04
CA GLY A 393 2.66 12.00 -3.99
C GLY A 393 2.83 11.37 -5.37
N ALA A 394 3.57 10.27 -5.44
CA ALA A 394 3.75 9.51 -6.66
C ALA A 394 2.43 8.83 -7.07
N LYS A 395 1.95 9.20 -8.25
CA LYS A 395 0.83 8.56 -8.93
C LYS A 395 1.40 7.54 -9.92
N GLY A 396 0.82 6.35 -9.98
CA GLY A 396 1.09 5.43 -11.07
C GLY A 396 0.62 6.00 -12.42
N PRO A 397 0.93 5.34 -13.54
CA PRO A 397 0.57 5.84 -14.87
C PRO A 397 -0.96 5.86 -15.04
N PRO A 398 -1.51 6.86 -15.77
CA PRO A 398 -2.95 6.98 -15.99
C PRO A 398 -3.53 5.83 -16.81
N THR A 399 -2.70 5.23 -17.66
CA THR A 399 -3.04 4.06 -18.47
C THR A 399 -2.11 2.91 -18.12
N ILE A 400 -2.64 1.69 -18.11
CA ILE A 400 -1.85 0.46 -17.92
C ILE A 400 -2.12 -0.53 -19.05
N PRO A 401 -1.22 -1.49 -19.31
CA PRO A 401 -1.47 -2.59 -20.24
C PRO A 401 -2.71 -3.39 -19.85
N SER A 402 -3.48 -3.87 -20.83
CA SER A 402 -4.61 -4.76 -20.59
C SER A 402 -4.18 -6.12 -20.02
N GLU A 403 -2.95 -6.53 -20.30
CA GLU A 403 -2.31 -7.71 -19.74
C GLU A 403 -0.89 -7.34 -19.33
N GLN A 404 -0.50 -7.73 -18.11
CA GLN A 404 0.85 -7.49 -17.61
C GLN A 404 1.33 -8.71 -16.83
N TYR A 405 2.55 -9.16 -17.13
CA TYR A 405 3.12 -10.34 -16.47
C TYR A 405 4.30 -9.92 -15.62
N TRP A 406 4.29 -10.37 -14.37
CA TRP A 406 5.33 -10.12 -13.38
C TRP A 406 6.14 -11.39 -13.14
N TYR A 407 7.41 -11.21 -12.80
CA TYR A 407 8.27 -12.33 -12.40
C TYR A 407 9.02 -12.02 -11.10
N LYS A 408 9.32 -13.06 -10.34
CA LYS A 408 10.23 -12.98 -9.19
C LYS A 408 11.07 -14.26 -9.08
N PRO A 409 12.41 -14.18 -9.19
CA PRO A 409 13.26 -15.33 -8.91
C PRO A 409 13.22 -15.67 -7.42
N LEU A 410 13.04 -16.96 -7.11
CA LEU A 410 13.18 -17.50 -5.75
C LEU A 410 14.57 -18.12 -5.54
N LYS A 411 15.28 -18.41 -6.64
CA LYS A 411 16.67 -18.87 -6.65
C LYS A 411 17.47 -18.12 -7.71
N THR A 412 18.73 -17.84 -7.41
CA THR A 412 19.63 -17.09 -8.29
C THR A 412 20.05 -17.86 -9.54
N ASP A 413 19.87 -19.17 -9.57
CA ASP A 413 20.22 -20.03 -10.71
C ASP A 413 19.12 -20.14 -11.77
N GLY A 414 17.95 -19.53 -11.54
CA GLY A 414 16.80 -19.58 -12.42
C GLY A 414 16.01 -20.90 -12.36
N THR A 415 16.29 -21.78 -11.39
CA THR A 415 15.60 -23.07 -11.27
C THR A 415 14.23 -22.97 -10.58
N ARG A 416 13.90 -21.80 -10.03
CA ARG A 416 12.62 -21.52 -9.37
C ARG A 416 12.28 -20.04 -9.50
N THR A 417 11.28 -19.75 -10.32
CA THR A 417 10.82 -18.38 -10.60
C THR A 417 9.30 -18.33 -10.52
N ALA A 418 8.78 -17.43 -9.71
CA ALA A 418 7.35 -17.16 -9.65
C ALA A 418 6.97 -16.22 -10.80
N VAL A 419 5.79 -16.44 -11.40
CA VAL A 419 5.24 -15.65 -12.50
C VAL A 419 3.78 -15.35 -12.20
N LEU A 420 3.37 -14.09 -12.28
CA LEU A 420 1.98 -13.68 -12.13
C LEU A 420 1.49 -13.12 -13.48
N LEU A 421 0.52 -13.79 -14.09
CA LEU A 421 -0.13 -13.35 -15.33
C LEU A 421 -1.40 -12.60 -14.99
N MET A 422 -1.40 -11.27 -15.13
CA MET A 422 -2.54 -10.43 -14.76
C MET A 422 -3.36 -10.06 -15.99
N ASN A 423 -4.67 -10.31 -15.94
CA ASN A 423 -5.63 -9.75 -16.87
C ASN A 423 -6.22 -8.48 -16.25
N HIS A 424 -5.81 -7.31 -16.72
CA HIS A 424 -6.38 -6.05 -16.23
C HIS A 424 -7.68 -5.67 -16.96
N GLY A 425 -7.99 -6.30 -18.10
CA GLY A 425 -9.15 -5.94 -18.92
C GLY A 425 -10.49 -6.40 -18.35
N ASP A 426 -11.57 -5.82 -18.87
CA ASP A 426 -12.97 -6.02 -18.45
C ASP A 426 -13.59 -7.34 -18.98
N ALA A 427 -12.80 -8.24 -19.54
CA ALA A 427 -13.27 -9.47 -20.18
C ALA A 427 -12.31 -10.63 -19.95
N THR A 428 -12.85 -11.85 -19.92
CA THR A 428 -12.07 -13.09 -19.86
C THR A 428 -11.13 -13.21 -21.07
N SER A 429 -9.86 -13.57 -20.82
CA SER A 429 -8.83 -13.75 -21.84
C SER A 429 -8.00 -15.01 -21.58
N ASP A 430 -7.43 -15.59 -22.64
CA ASP A 430 -6.39 -16.60 -22.54
C ASP A 430 -5.02 -15.89 -22.48
N LEU A 431 -4.25 -16.10 -21.41
CA LEU A 431 -2.94 -15.46 -21.23
C LEU A 431 -1.81 -16.40 -21.63
N SER A 432 -1.03 -16.01 -22.63
CA SER A 432 0.05 -16.83 -23.18
C SER A 432 1.42 -16.46 -22.58
N LEU A 433 2.00 -17.39 -21.82
CA LEU A 433 3.34 -17.27 -21.24
C LEU A 433 4.38 -17.98 -22.10
N THR A 434 5.35 -17.24 -22.63
CA THR A 434 6.54 -17.80 -23.29
C THR A 434 7.69 -17.92 -22.29
N PHE A 435 8.23 -19.13 -22.09
CA PHE A 435 9.25 -19.36 -21.06
C PHE A 435 10.57 -18.62 -21.34
N ALA A 436 10.92 -18.44 -22.61
CA ALA A 436 12.13 -17.72 -23.01
C ALA A 436 12.09 -16.23 -22.67
N ASP A 437 10.90 -15.66 -22.47
CA ASP A 437 10.72 -14.25 -22.14
C ASP A 437 10.86 -13.99 -20.64
N ILE A 438 10.78 -15.02 -19.79
CA ILE A 438 10.89 -14.89 -18.34
C ILE A 438 12.37 -14.67 -17.96
N PRO A 439 12.72 -13.52 -17.35
CA PRO A 439 14.13 -13.24 -17.06
C PRO A 439 14.75 -14.27 -16.10
N GLY A 440 15.94 -14.76 -16.47
CA GLY A 440 16.71 -15.72 -15.69
C GLY A 440 16.28 -17.18 -15.81
N VAL A 441 15.09 -17.47 -16.35
CA VAL A 441 14.65 -18.86 -16.61
C VAL A 441 15.41 -19.42 -17.81
N LYS A 442 15.90 -20.66 -17.67
CA LYS A 442 16.74 -21.33 -18.69
C LYS A 442 16.10 -22.55 -19.32
N CYS A 443 15.02 -23.07 -18.74
CA CYS A 443 14.32 -24.21 -19.30
C CYS A 443 13.51 -23.76 -20.54
N THR A 444 13.53 -24.57 -21.59
CA THR A 444 12.58 -24.48 -22.71
C THR A 444 11.42 -25.44 -22.49
N THR A 445 11.68 -26.57 -21.86
CA THR A 445 10.68 -27.49 -21.33
C THR A 445 10.63 -27.29 -19.82
N CYS A 446 9.58 -26.62 -19.34
CA CYS A 446 9.45 -26.23 -17.94
C CYS A 446 8.25 -26.92 -17.29
N HIS A 447 8.39 -27.27 -16.02
CA HIS A 447 7.30 -27.62 -15.15
C HIS A 447 6.58 -26.35 -14.68
N VAL A 448 5.25 -26.40 -14.67
CA VAL A 448 4.38 -25.30 -14.24
C VAL A 448 3.50 -25.80 -13.10
N ARG A 449 3.50 -25.05 -11.99
CA ARG A 449 2.61 -25.28 -10.84
C ARG A 449 1.79 -24.02 -10.60
N ASP A 450 0.48 -24.18 -10.44
CA ASP A 450 -0.40 -23.14 -9.93
C ASP A 450 -0.27 -23.09 -8.41
N ILE A 451 0.25 -21.98 -7.88
CA ILE A 451 0.50 -21.84 -6.44
C ILE A 451 -0.74 -21.34 -5.67
N VAL A 452 -1.74 -20.81 -6.35
CA VAL A 452 -3.03 -20.44 -5.77
C VAL A 452 -3.84 -21.71 -5.51
N ALA A 453 -4.01 -22.52 -6.56
CA ALA A 453 -4.71 -23.80 -6.49
C ALA A 453 -3.87 -24.91 -5.85
N ARG A 454 -2.57 -24.66 -5.62
CA ARG A 454 -1.57 -25.64 -5.13
C ARG A 454 -1.55 -26.91 -5.97
N LYS A 455 -1.64 -26.74 -7.29
CA LYS A 455 -1.84 -27.80 -8.26
C LYS A 455 -0.70 -27.84 -9.27
N ASP A 456 -0.13 -29.03 -9.46
CA ASP A 456 0.82 -29.24 -10.57
C ASP A 456 0.05 -29.27 -11.89
N LEU A 457 0.42 -28.38 -12.80
CA LEU A 457 -0.20 -28.27 -14.13
C LEU A 457 0.53 -29.14 -15.16
N GLY A 458 1.73 -29.63 -14.82
CA GLY A 458 2.53 -30.52 -15.63
C GLY A 458 3.71 -29.84 -16.30
N THR A 459 4.22 -30.46 -17.36
CA THR A 459 5.40 -30.00 -18.09
C THR A 459 4.98 -29.53 -19.48
N PHE A 460 5.43 -28.34 -19.85
CA PHE A 460 5.11 -27.70 -21.12
C PHE A 460 6.40 -27.33 -21.84
N THR A 461 6.34 -27.16 -23.16
CA THR A 461 7.50 -26.79 -23.98
C THR A 461 7.25 -25.48 -24.70
N ASN A 462 8.21 -24.57 -24.58
CA ASN A 462 8.24 -23.18 -25.06
C ASN A 462 7.20 -22.26 -24.43
N THR A 463 5.94 -22.69 -24.34
CA THR A 463 4.84 -21.86 -23.85
C THR A 463 3.93 -22.62 -22.90
N TYR A 464 3.24 -21.86 -22.06
CA TYR A 464 2.08 -22.26 -21.27
C TYR A 464 0.96 -21.25 -21.52
N ILE A 465 -0.29 -21.70 -21.61
CA ILE A 465 -1.45 -20.82 -21.77
C ILE A 465 -2.33 -20.99 -20.53
N ALA A 466 -2.48 -19.92 -19.75
CA ALA A 466 -3.50 -19.85 -18.72
C ALA A 466 -4.83 -19.58 -19.41
N GLN A 467 -5.71 -20.59 -19.42
CA GLN A 467 -6.99 -20.53 -20.11
C GLN A 467 -8.03 -19.81 -19.27
N SER A 468 -8.91 -19.06 -19.94
CA SER A 468 -10.10 -18.45 -19.35
C SER A 468 -9.81 -17.61 -18.10
N VAL A 469 -8.75 -16.79 -18.12
CA VAL A 469 -8.45 -15.87 -17.02
C VAL A 469 -9.49 -14.76 -17.05
N GLU A 470 -10.41 -14.78 -16.09
CA GLU A 470 -11.51 -13.82 -15.98
C GLU A 470 -11.02 -12.37 -15.93
N SER A 471 -11.96 -11.44 -16.15
CA SER A 471 -11.73 -10.01 -15.93
C SER A 471 -11.11 -9.78 -14.56
N HIS A 472 -10.01 -9.02 -14.52
CA HIS A 472 -9.29 -8.63 -13.30
C HIS A 472 -8.66 -9.79 -12.49
N ALA A 473 -8.72 -11.02 -13.00
CA ALA A 473 -8.10 -12.18 -12.40
C ALA A 473 -6.60 -12.27 -12.73
N ALA A 474 -5.88 -13.08 -11.96
CA ALA A 474 -4.49 -13.39 -12.24
C ALA A 474 -4.19 -14.88 -12.02
N SER A 475 -3.35 -15.44 -12.90
CA SER A 475 -2.78 -16.77 -12.72
C SER A 475 -1.41 -16.65 -12.05
N PHE A 476 -1.25 -17.23 -10.85
CA PHE A 476 0.01 -17.20 -10.12
C PHE A 476 0.71 -18.56 -10.22
N LEU A 477 1.83 -18.58 -10.91
CA LEU A 477 2.54 -19.77 -11.31
C LEU A 477 3.93 -19.83 -10.69
N MET A 478 4.40 -21.05 -10.47
CA MET A 478 5.78 -21.37 -10.20
C MET A 478 6.37 -22.13 -11.37
N ILE A 479 7.45 -21.59 -11.93
CA ILE A 479 8.17 -22.14 -13.08
C ILE A 479 9.48 -22.77 -12.62
N SER A 480 9.71 -24.02 -13.00
CA SER A 480 10.91 -24.77 -12.66
C SER A 480 11.30 -25.77 -13.77
N PRO A 481 12.57 -26.23 -13.86
CA PRO A 481 12.96 -27.24 -14.84
C PRO A 481 12.32 -28.62 -14.61
N GLU A 482 12.00 -28.93 -13.36
CA GLU A 482 11.42 -30.20 -12.91
C GLU A 482 10.34 -29.94 -11.86
N PRO A 483 9.45 -30.92 -11.57
CA PRO A 483 8.47 -30.81 -10.50
C PRO A 483 9.14 -30.45 -9.16
N LEU A 484 8.54 -29.50 -8.43
CA LEU A 484 9.04 -29.15 -7.11
C LEU A 484 8.76 -30.30 -6.14
N ALA A 485 9.75 -30.67 -5.33
CA ALA A 485 9.57 -31.69 -4.31
C ALA A 485 8.49 -31.25 -3.30
N ASP A 486 7.41 -32.02 -3.19
CA ASP A 486 6.29 -31.71 -2.31
C ASP A 486 6.77 -31.57 -0.85
N ALA A 487 6.57 -30.37 -0.28
CA ALA A 487 6.90 -30.05 1.10
C ALA A 487 6.10 -30.91 2.11
N SER A 488 4.97 -31.50 1.70
CA SER A 488 4.15 -32.41 2.52
C SER A 488 4.88 -33.69 2.91
N VAL A 489 5.88 -34.12 2.13
CA VAL A 489 6.64 -35.35 2.38
C VAL A 489 7.63 -35.17 3.53
N ARG A 490 8.15 -33.96 3.76
CA ARG A 490 9.14 -33.70 4.83
C ARG A 490 8.53 -33.61 6.23
N ARG A 491 7.24 -33.30 6.36
CA ARG A 491 6.57 -33.19 7.69
C ARG A 491 6.22 -34.54 8.33
N ARG A 492 6.31 -35.67 7.61
CA ARG A 492 6.03 -37.01 8.17
C ARG A 492 7.14 -37.58 9.06
N GLY A 493 8.29 -36.90 9.14
CA GLY A 493 9.44 -37.39 9.91
C GLY A 493 9.48 -36.99 11.39
N HIS A 494 8.71 -35.99 11.84
CA HIS A 494 8.84 -35.40 13.19
C HIS A 494 7.50 -34.84 13.71
N ALA A 495 6.48 -35.69 13.88
CA ALA A 495 5.33 -35.32 14.72
C ALA A 495 4.76 -36.54 15.44
N SER A 496 4.88 -36.53 16.76
CA SER A 496 4.22 -37.45 17.67
C SER A 496 2.70 -37.34 17.56
N LYS A 497 2.05 -38.50 17.62
CA LYS A 497 0.62 -38.72 17.88
C LYS A 497 -0.09 -37.56 18.61
N LYS A 498 -1.01 -36.88 17.91
CA LYS A 498 -2.39 -36.50 18.32
C LYS A 498 -2.86 -35.23 17.58
N ALA A 499 -3.60 -35.43 16.50
CA ALA A 499 -4.78 -34.65 16.09
C ALA A 499 -5.38 -35.38 14.88
N SER A 500 -6.70 -35.58 14.87
CA SER A 500 -7.37 -36.52 13.96
C SER A 500 -7.34 -36.02 12.50
N ALA A 501 -6.94 -36.91 11.61
CA ALA A 501 -6.88 -36.70 10.15
C ALA A 501 -8.26 -36.69 9.46
N ALA A 502 -9.33 -36.35 10.20
CA ALA A 502 -10.71 -36.43 9.71
C ALA A 502 -11.28 -35.06 9.25
N ALA A 503 -10.62 -33.94 9.56
CA ALA A 503 -11.12 -32.61 9.20
C ALA A 503 -10.54 -32.05 7.88
N VAL A 504 -9.40 -32.57 7.40
CA VAL A 504 -8.72 -32.04 6.21
C VAL A 504 -9.22 -32.70 4.91
N LEU A 505 -9.74 -33.93 4.98
CA LEU A 505 -10.26 -34.65 3.80
C LEU A 505 -11.72 -34.31 3.46
N ALA A 506 -12.45 -33.59 4.32
CA ALA A 506 -13.86 -33.24 4.09
C ALA A 506 -14.04 -31.93 3.31
N ALA A 507 -13.00 -31.12 3.16
CA ALA A 507 -13.06 -29.85 2.41
C ALA A 507 -12.76 -30.01 0.91
N GLU A 508 -12.06 -31.08 0.51
CA GLU A 508 -11.68 -31.31 -0.90
C GLU A 508 -12.79 -32.00 -1.73
N GLU A 509 -13.79 -32.64 -1.11
CA GLU A 509 -14.93 -33.23 -1.84
C GLU A 509 -16.13 -32.29 -2.02
N LEU A 510 -16.16 -31.12 -1.37
CA LEU A 510 -17.33 -30.21 -1.46
C LEU A 510 -17.27 -29.23 -2.66
N LEU A 511 -16.09 -29.03 -3.27
CA LEU A 511 -15.89 -28.11 -4.41
C LEU A 511 -16.08 -28.75 -5.79
N VAL A 512 -16.28 -30.07 -5.87
CA VAL A 512 -16.51 -30.80 -7.14
C VAL A 512 -17.99 -31.11 -7.39
N ALA A 513 -18.88 -30.83 -6.44
CA ALA A 513 -20.30 -31.23 -6.50
C ALA A 513 -21.30 -30.12 -6.83
N GLN A 514 -20.87 -28.89 -7.13
CA GLN A 514 -21.78 -27.79 -7.50
C GLN A 514 -21.85 -27.46 -9.00
N ASP A 515 -21.15 -28.21 -9.86
CA ASP A 515 -21.17 -27.97 -11.31
C ASP A 515 -22.05 -28.97 -12.11
N LEU A 516 -23.02 -29.61 -11.44
CA LEU A 516 -24.08 -30.39 -12.08
C LEU A 516 -25.40 -30.24 -11.31
N ARG A 517 -26.06 -29.08 -11.47
CA ARG A 517 -27.53 -29.00 -11.51
C ARG A 517 -28.08 -27.69 -12.06
#